data_AF-A0A2A2B8U2-F1
#
_entry.id   AF-A0A2A2B8U2-F1
#
_cell.length_a   1.000
_cell.length_b   1.000
_cell.length_c   1.000
_cell.angle_alpha   90.00
_cell.angle_beta   90.00
_cell.angle_gamma   90.00
#
_symmetry.space_group_name_H-M   'P 1'
#
loop_
_entity.id
_entity.type
_entity.pdbx_description
1 polymer ?
#
loop_
_entity_poly.entity_id
_entity_poly.type
_entity_poly.pdbx_seq_one_letter_code
_entity_poly.pdbx_strand_id
1 'polypeptide(L)'
;MQQLSGLATQRGASVTSIVLTIILLGVAIKLMIAIIPAQIGDYQLTKTLSSQLREANNNNETTKQFIERVDKQLSINADYDTKAEDVIIFTDKKAGQLAIRKQYAVTNNFFGNVDILNRFEGDIDMATTK
;
A
#
# COMPACT_ATOMS: atom_id res chain seq x y z
N MET A 1 -63.19 23.60 -15.50
CA MET A 1 -61.95 24.36 -15.74
C MET A 1 -60.79 23.56 -15.17
N GLN A 2 -59.96 23.00 -16.04
CA GLN A 2 -58.85 22.11 -15.69
C GLN A 2 -57.58 22.96 -15.65
N GLN A 3 -57.13 23.36 -14.45
CA GLN A 3 -55.86 24.06 -14.28
C GLN A 3 -54.73 23.02 -14.36
N LEU A 4 -53.86 23.17 -15.35
CA LEU A 4 -52.67 22.35 -15.56
C LEU A 4 -51.74 22.44 -14.35
N SER A 5 -51.76 21.41 -13.50
CA SER A 5 -50.65 21.10 -12.60
C SER A 5 -49.54 20.48 -13.44
N GLY A 6 -48.60 21.29 -13.94
CA GLY A 6 -47.63 20.73 -14.87
C GLY A 6 -46.51 21.65 -15.30
N LEU A 7 -45.73 22.20 -14.36
CA LEU A 7 -44.32 22.50 -14.61
C LEU A 7 -43.56 22.28 -13.30
N ALA A 8 -43.19 21.02 -13.02
CA ALA A 8 -42.09 20.76 -12.11
C ALA A 8 -40.89 21.55 -12.64
N THR A 9 -40.39 22.53 -11.87
CA THR A 9 -39.22 23.30 -12.26
C THR A 9 -38.05 22.33 -12.47
N GLN A 10 -37.70 22.08 -13.74
CA GLN A 10 -36.52 21.30 -14.08
C GLN A 10 -35.30 22.13 -13.71
N ARG A 11 -34.83 21.97 -12.46
CA ARG A 11 -33.59 22.57 -11.99
C ARG A 11 -32.44 21.74 -12.56
N GLY A 12 -32.08 22.01 -13.81
CA GLY A 12 -30.86 21.46 -14.42
C GLY A 12 -29.63 21.84 -13.60
N ALA A 13 -28.57 21.03 -13.69
CA ALA A 13 -27.30 21.38 -13.07
C ALA A 13 -26.78 22.69 -13.68
N SER A 14 -26.42 23.66 -12.83
CA SER A 14 -25.77 24.89 -13.28
C SER A 14 -24.42 24.57 -13.93
N VAL A 15 -23.98 25.41 -14.88
CA VAL A 15 -22.65 25.28 -15.50
C VAL A 15 -21.55 25.23 -14.44
N THR A 16 -21.65 26.05 -13.39
CA THR A 16 -20.72 26.04 -12.24
C THR A 16 -20.68 24.69 -11.54
N SER A 17 -21.83 24.08 -11.26
CA SER A 17 -21.87 22.74 -10.64
C SER A 17 -21.26 21.65 -11.52
N ILE A 18 -21.44 21.74 -12.85
CA ILE A 18 -20.83 20.78 -13.79
C ILE A 18 -19.30 20.93 -13.77
N VAL A 19 -18.78 22.16 -13.86
CA VAL A 19 -17.34 22.43 -13.83
C VAL A 19 -16.71 21.95 -12.52
N LEU A 20 -17.34 22.26 -11.37
CA LEU A 20 -16.86 21.78 -10.07
C LEU A 20 -16.83 20.25 -10.00
N THR A 21 -17.86 19.58 -10.54
CA THR A 21 -17.90 18.12 -10.60
C THR A 21 -16.75 17.56 -11.43
N ILE A 22 -16.45 18.16 -12.59
CA ILE A 22 -15.33 17.73 -13.45
C ILE A 22 -13.99 17.89 -12.72
N ILE A 23 -13.79 19.01 -12.02
CA ILE A 23 -12.56 19.24 -11.24
C ILE A 23 -12.42 18.17 -10.13
N LEU A 24 -13.49 17.90 -9.38
CA LEU A 24 -13.49 16.88 -8.34
C LEU A 24 -13.19 15.49 -8.91
N LEU A 25 -13.78 15.14 -10.05
CA LEU A 25 -13.49 13.88 -10.75
C LEU A 25 -12.01 13.80 -11.16
N GLY A 26 -11.44 14.88 -11.70
CA GLY A 26 -10.03 14.93 -12.07
C GLY A 26 -9.10 14.68 -10.87
N VAL A 27 -9.38 15.31 -9.73
CA VAL A 27 -8.62 15.09 -8.49
C VAL A 27 -8.78 13.65 -7.98
N ALA A 28 -10.01 13.12 -7.98
CA ALA A 28 -10.28 11.75 -7.53
C ALA A 28 -9.57 10.70 -8.40
N ILE A 29 -9.62 10.85 -9.72
CA ILE A 29 -8.92 9.96 -10.67
C ILE A 29 -7.41 10.01 -10.43
N LYS A 30 -6.85 11.22 -10.28
CA LYS A 30 -5.42 11.38 -10.02
C LYS A 30 -5.00 10.72 -8.70
N LEU A 31 -5.81 10.86 -7.64
CA LEU A 31 -5.57 10.20 -6.35
C LEU A 31 -5.55 8.68 -6.49
N MET A 32 -6.54 8.10 -7.19
CA MET A 32 -6.60 6.66 -7.42
C MET A 32 -5.35 6.14 -8.14
N ILE A 33 -4.91 6.82 -9.20
CA ILE A 33 -3.72 6.42 -9.96
C ILE A 33 -2.45 6.51 -9.11
N ALA A 34 -2.34 7.54 -8.26
CA ALA A 34 -1.15 7.76 -7.43
C ALA A 34 -0.96 6.70 -6.31
N ILE A 35 -2.04 6.07 -5.83
CA ILE A 35 -1.99 5.08 -4.74
C ILE A 35 -1.62 3.67 -5.25
N ILE A 36 -1.95 3.34 -6.50
CA ILE A 36 -1.76 1.99 -7.08
C ILE A 36 -0.32 1.47 -6.97
N PRO A 37 0.73 2.24 -7.34
CA PRO A 37 2.11 1.75 -7.27
C PRO A 37 2.52 1.35 -5.86
N ALA A 38 2.12 2.13 -4.85
CA ALA A 38 2.43 1.84 -3.45
C ALA A 38 1.78 0.53 -2.98
N GLN A 39 0.54 0.25 -3.41
CA GLN A 39 -0.16 -0.99 -3.09
C GLN A 39 0.47 -2.21 -3.76
N ILE A 40 0.88 -2.07 -5.03
CA ILE A 40 1.57 -3.14 -5.76
C ILE A 40 2.93 -3.43 -5.10
N GLY A 41 3.65 -2.38 -4.70
CA GLY A 41 4.92 -2.49 -3.99
C GLY A 41 4.78 -3.24 -2.67
N ASP A 42 3.79 -2.86 -1.85
CA ASP A 42 3.51 -3.53 -0.58
C ASP A 42 3.15 -5.01 -0.74
N TYR A 43 2.35 -5.34 -1.75
CA TYR A 43 2.01 -6.73 -2.07
C TYR A 43 3.25 -7.55 -2.45
N GLN A 44 4.14 -7.00 -3.29
CA GLN A 44 5.39 -7.66 -3.68
C GLN A 44 6.35 -7.82 -2.51
N LEU A 45 6.47 -6.79 -1.65
CA LEU A 45 7.27 -6.84 -0.44
C LEU A 45 6.74 -7.93 0.49
N THR A 46 5.43 -7.95 0.76
CA THR A 46 4.79 -8.96 1.61
C THR A 46 5.05 -10.37 1.09
N LYS A 47 4.87 -10.60 -0.21
CA LYS A 47 5.14 -11.90 -0.83
C LYS A 47 6.60 -12.32 -0.68
N THR A 48 7.53 -11.39 -0.90
CA THR A 48 8.97 -11.63 -0.73
C THR A 48 9.30 -11.98 0.71
N LEU A 49 8.84 -11.18 1.67
CA LEU A 49 9.06 -11.40 3.10
C LEU A 49 8.48 -12.74 3.55
N SER A 50 7.25 -13.06 3.15
CA SER A 50 6.61 -14.34 3.46
C SER A 50 7.40 -15.53 2.92
N SER A 51 7.86 -15.47 1.66
CA SER A 51 8.67 -16.53 1.07
C SER A 51 9.99 -16.72 1.81
N GLN A 52 10.69 -15.63 2.10
CA GLN A 52 11.98 -15.67 2.79
C GLN A 52 11.83 -16.15 4.23
N LEU A 53 10.77 -15.74 4.93
CA LEU A 53 10.48 -16.15 6.30
C LEU A 53 10.21 -17.66 6.36
N ARG A 54 9.44 -18.18 5.41
CA ARG A 54 9.17 -19.63 5.31
C ARG A 54 10.45 -20.42 5.11
N GLU A 55 11.31 -19.99 4.21
CA GLU A 55 12.61 -20.63 3.98
C GLU A 55 13.53 -20.52 5.21
N ALA A 56 13.54 -19.36 5.89
CA ALA A 56 14.29 -19.18 7.13
C ALA A 56 13.87 -20.19 8.20
N ASN A 57 12.55 -20.35 8.39
CA ASN A 57 12.02 -21.25 9.39
C ASN A 57 12.25 -22.73 9.03
N ASN A 58 12.11 -23.11 7.76
CA ASN A 58 12.42 -24.46 7.32
C ASN A 58 13.90 -24.82 7.53
N ASN A 59 14.79 -23.84 7.39
CA ASN A 59 16.24 -24.02 7.55
C ASN A 59 16.75 -23.75 8.97
N ASN A 60 15.87 -23.44 9.94
CA ASN A 60 16.24 -23.01 11.30
C ASN A 60 17.25 -21.84 11.31
N GLU A 61 17.09 -20.90 10.38
CA GLU A 61 17.94 -19.73 10.30
C GLU A 61 17.75 -18.78 11.48
N THR A 62 18.81 -18.07 11.81
CA THR A 62 18.79 -17.00 12.81
C THR A 62 18.18 -15.73 12.22
N THR A 63 17.73 -14.83 13.10
CA THR A 63 17.29 -13.46 12.74
C THR A 63 18.28 -12.75 11.82
N LYS A 64 19.59 -12.89 12.09
CA LYS A 64 20.64 -12.24 11.29
C LYS A 64 20.72 -12.79 9.87
N GLN A 65 20.70 -14.12 9.72
CA GLN A 65 20.73 -14.77 8.42
C GLN A 65 19.49 -14.44 7.58
N PHE A 66 18.33 -14.35 8.24
CA PHE A 66 17.10 -13.91 7.60
C PHE A 66 17.20 -12.46 7.09
N ILE A 67 17.67 -11.51 7.92
CA ILE A 67 17.85 -10.11 7.50
C ILE A 67 18.84 -10.01 6.33
N GLU A 68 20.01 -10.65 6.40
CA GLU A 68 21.00 -10.64 5.32
C GLU A 68 20.42 -11.14 3.99
N ARG A 69 19.57 -12.18 4.03
CA ARG A 69 18.91 -12.73 2.85
C ARG A 69 17.80 -11.82 2.31
N VAL A 70 17.01 -11.19 3.20
CA VAL A 70 16.00 -10.21 2.78
C VAL A 70 16.67 -8.98 2.16
N ASP A 71 17.69 -8.41 2.79
CA ASP A 71 18.43 -7.26 2.26
C ASP A 71 19.04 -7.58 0.88
N LYS A 72 19.61 -8.78 0.72
CA LYS A 72 20.10 -9.23 -0.59
C LYS A 72 18.97 -9.27 -1.61
N GLN A 73 17.80 -9.79 -1.26
CA GLN A 73 16.66 -9.87 -2.17
C GLN A 73 16.07 -8.48 -2.52
N LEU A 74 16.03 -7.57 -1.56
CA LEU A 74 15.57 -6.20 -1.76
C LEU A 74 16.55 -5.39 -2.61
N SER A 75 17.86 -5.53 -2.37
CA SER A 75 18.91 -4.84 -3.14
C SER A 75 18.99 -5.25 -4.62
N ILE A 76 18.57 -6.49 -4.95
CA ILE A 76 18.47 -6.97 -6.33
C ILE A 76 17.29 -6.31 -7.05
N ASN A 77 16.22 -6.00 -6.32
CA ASN A 77 15.07 -5.26 -6.83
C ASN A 77 15.39 -3.76 -6.77
N ALA A 78 16.26 -3.31 -7.69
CA ALA A 78 16.96 -2.01 -7.77
C ALA A 78 16.14 -0.70 -7.63
N ASP A 79 14.85 -0.76 -7.33
CA ASP A 79 13.94 0.39 -7.21
C ASP A 79 13.57 0.72 -5.75
N TYR A 80 14.11 -0.02 -4.77
CA TYR A 80 13.86 0.20 -3.35
C TYR A 80 15.14 0.60 -2.61
N ASP A 81 15.23 1.85 -2.18
CA ASP A 81 16.17 2.30 -1.13
C ASP A 81 15.70 1.82 0.27
N THR A 82 15.02 0.68 0.31
CA THR A 82 14.33 0.16 1.49
C THR A 82 15.13 -0.97 2.08
N LYS A 83 15.68 -0.75 3.27
CA LYS A 83 16.39 -1.79 4.03
C LYS A 83 15.37 -2.67 4.75
N ALA A 84 15.69 -3.94 4.94
CA ALA A 84 14.84 -4.86 5.70
C ALA A 84 14.56 -4.33 7.11
N GLU A 85 15.55 -3.70 7.72
CA GLU A 85 15.49 -3.12 9.07
C GLU A 85 14.49 -1.96 9.18
N ASP A 86 14.22 -1.25 8.08
CA ASP A 86 13.30 -0.10 8.07
C ASP A 86 11.83 -0.52 7.92
N VAL A 87 11.57 -1.78 7.57
CA VAL A 87 10.21 -2.29 7.29
C VAL A 87 9.82 -3.48 8.14
N ILE A 88 10.76 -4.13 8.82
CA ILE A 88 10.55 -5.36 9.59
C ILE A 88 10.73 -5.11 11.09
N ILE A 89 9.75 -5.55 11.86
CA ILE A 89 9.81 -5.67 13.32
C ILE A 89 9.66 -7.14 13.68
N PHE A 90 10.62 -7.75 14.35
CA PHE A 90 10.48 -9.14 14.79
C PHE A 90 9.47 -9.27 15.93
N THR A 91 8.49 -10.15 15.75
CA THR A 91 7.53 -10.55 16.80
C THR A 91 7.96 -11.85 17.48
N ASP A 92 8.68 -12.74 16.79
CA ASP A 92 9.40 -13.89 17.35
C ASP A 92 10.79 -14.03 16.69
N LYS A 93 11.80 -14.29 17.50
CA LYS A 93 13.21 -14.41 17.10
C LYS A 93 13.76 -15.83 17.23
N LYS A 94 12.94 -16.79 17.63
CA LYS A 94 13.37 -18.17 17.79
C LYS A 94 13.59 -18.83 16.42
N ALA A 95 14.76 -19.42 16.23
CA ALA A 95 15.08 -20.17 15.01
C ALA A 95 14.03 -21.27 14.76
N GLY A 96 13.56 -21.36 13.52
CA GLY A 96 12.48 -22.27 13.12
C GLY A 96 11.07 -21.77 13.44
N GLN A 97 10.94 -20.65 14.16
CA GLN A 97 9.67 -20.03 14.57
C GLN A 97 9.72 -18.51 14.41
N LEU A 98 10.57 -17.99 13.54
CA LEU A 98 10.67 -16.56 13.25
C LEU A 98 9.30 -16.05 12.80
N ALA A 99 8.90 -14.93 13.39
CA ALA A 99 7.70 -14.20 13.03
C ALA A 99 8.03 -12.71 12.99
N ILE A 100 7.42 -12.00 12.04
CA ILE A 100 7.68 -10.59 11.80
C ILE A 100 6.38 -9.81 11.65
N ARG A 101 6.45 -8.52 11.95
CA ARG A 101 5.47 -7.51 11.63
C ARG A 101 6.11 -6.55 10.64
N LYS A 102 5.45 -6.37 9.50
CA LYS A 102 5.77 -5.33 8.53
C LYS A 102 5.14 -4.03 9.00
N GLN A 103 5.90 -2.95 9.12
CA GLN A 103 5.39 -1.62 9.47
C GLN A 103 6.26 -0.54 8.83
N TYR A 104 5.72 0.18 7.85
CA TYR A 104 6.45 1.24 7.16
C TYR A 104 5.50 2.21 6.45
N ALA A 105 6.05 3.30 5.93
CA ALA A 105 5.29 4.27 5.16
C ALA A 105 6.01 4.69 3.88
N VAL A 106 5.24 4.93 2.82
CA VAL A 106 5.74 5.42 1.53
C VAL A 106 5.12 6.78 1.26
N THR A 107 5.97 7.77 0.98
CA THR A 107 5.56 9.14 0.67
C THR A 107 5.78 9.41 -0.81
N ASN A 108 4.74 9.87 -1.51
CA ASN A 108 4.80 10.20 -2.92
C ASN A 108 4.24 11.59 -3.15
N ASN A 109 4.90 12.39 -4.01
CA ASN A 109 4.36 13.69 -4.40
C ASN A 109 3.06 13.52 -5.20
N PHE A 110 2.03 14.27 -4.82
CA PHE A 110 0.75 14.28 -5.53
C PHE A 110 0.64 15.47 -6.49
N PHE A 111 0.81 16.68 -5.98
CA PHE A 111 0.82 17.91 -6.78
C PHE A 111 1.43 19.07 -6.01
N GLY A 112 2.39 19.78 -6.62
CA GLY A 112 3.06 20.91 -5.97
C GLY A 112 3.70 20.47 -4.66
N ASN A 113 3.27 21.07 -3.55
CA ASN A 113 3.76 20.76 -2.19
C ASN A 113 2.80 19.84 -1.41
N VAL A 114 1.94 19.09 -2.11
CA VAL A 114 1.02 18.13 -1.50
C VAL A 114 1.55 16.72 -1.75
N ASP A 115 1.72 15.96 -0.68
CA ASP A 115 2.18 14.57 -0.71
C ASP A 115 1.09 13.60 -0.25
N ILE A 116 1.16 12.36 -0.72
CA ILE A 116 0.37 11.23 -0.24
C ILE A 116 1.26 10.37 0.64
N LEU A 117 0.78 10.08 1.86
CA LEU A 117 1.41 9.16 2.80
C LEU A 117 0.60 7.85 2.84
N ASN A 118 1.18 6.79 2.28
CA ASN A 118 0.63 5.44 2.38
C ASN A 118 1.29 4.73 3.57
N ARG A 119 0.50 4.21 4.52
CA ARG A 119 0.99 3.46 5.67
C ARG A 119 0.62 2.01 5.51
N PHE A 120 1.60 1.14 5.69
CA PHE A 120 1.45 -0.30 5.51
C PHE A 120 1.81 -1.01 6.80
N GLU A 121 0.92 -1.89 7.25
CA GLU A 121 1.08 -2.69 8.45
C GLU A 121 0.58 -4.11 8.19
N GLY A 122 1.24 -5.12 8.75
CA GLY A 122 0.76 -6.51 8.66
C GLY A 122 1.66 -7.50 9.37
N ASP A 123 1.06 -8.50 10.02
CA ASP A 123 1.78 -9.62 10.63
C ASP A 123 2.05 -10.71 9.60
N ILE A 124 3.26 -11.28 9.65
CA ILE A 124 3.73 -12.37 8.80
C ILE A 124 4.35 -13.44 9.71
N ASP A 125 3.72 -14.60 9.72
CA ASP A 125 4.10 -15.79 10.48
C ASP A 125 3.92 -17.05 9.63
N MET A 126 4.34 -18.20 10.14
CA MET A 126 4.20 -19.47 9.41
C MET A 126 2.74 -19.81 9.07
N ALA A 127 1.76 -19.38 9.88
CA ALA A 127 0.35 -19.67 9.64
C ALA A 127 -0.25 -18.83 8.49
N THR A 128 0.27 -17.61 8.31
CA THR A 128 -0.14 -16.64 7.28
C THR A 128 0.65 -16.78 5.97
N THR A 129 1.79 -17.48 5.98
CA THR A 129 2.63 -17.75 4.79
C THR A 129 2.15 -18.90 3.87
N LYS A 130 0.88 -19.31 3.97
CA LYS A 130 0.33 -20.45 3.19
C LYS A 130 0.41 -20.27 1.68
#